data_AF-A0A814R460-F1
#
_entry.id   AF-A0A814R460-F1
#
_cell.length_a   1.000
_cell.length_b   1.000
_cell.length_c   1.000
_cell.angle_alpha   90.00
_cell.angle_beta   90.00
_cell.angle_gamma   90.00
#
_symmetry.space_group_name_H-M   'P 1'
#
loop_
_entity.id
_entity.type
_entity.pdbx_description
1 polymer ?
#
loop_
_entity_poly.entity_id
_entity_poly.type
_entity_poly.pdbx_seq_one_letter_code
_entity_poly.pdbx_strand_id
1 'polypeptide(L)' 'DAIKVSNLPTFLREEQLKEVFNAISSNSVKDVHIPFDIADYPLDYGYVSFDNIEETNC' A
#
# COMPACT_ATOMS: atom_id res chain seq x y z
N ASP A 1 -3.03 10.42 4.90
CA ASP A 1 -2.87 9.32 5.87
C ASP A 1 -2.31 8.08 5.17
N ALA A 2 -1.47 7.30 5.86
CA ALA A 2 -0.94 6.05 5.34
C ALA A 2 -1.47 4.88 6.19
N ILE A 3 -2.00 3.85 5.54
CA ILE A 3 -2.52 2.65 6.20
C ILE A 3 -1.40 1.61 6.27
N LYS A 4 -1.13 1.10 7.48
CA LYS A 4 -0.22 -0.02 7.68
C LYS A 4 -0.94 -1.33 7.34
N VAL A 5 -0.40 -2.07 6.38
CA VAL A 5 -0.86 -3.41 5.98
C VAL A 5 0.15 -4.41 6.52
N SER A 6 -0.28 -5.36 7.35
CA SER A 6 0.60 -6.38 7.95
C SER A 6 0.25 -7.77 7.40
N ASN A 7 1.07 -8.79 7.69
CA ASN A 7 0.99 -10.14 7.10
C ASN A 7 1.11 -10.14 5.57
N LEU A 8 1.97 -9.27 5.02
CA LEU A 8 2.30 -9.29 3.61
C LEU A 8 3.22 -10.47 3.29
N PRO A 9 3.02 -11.15 2.14
CA PRO A 9 3.94 -12.18 1.67
C PRO A 9 5.30 -11.56 1.36
N THR A 10 6.39 -12.24 1.72
CA THR A 10 7.77 -11.77 1.49
C THR A 10 8.19 -11.73 0.02
N PHE A 11 7.37 -12.23 -0.90
CA PHE A 11 7.60 -12.11 -2.35
C PHE A 11 6.81 -10.96 -2.97
N LEU A 12 5.92 -10.33 -2.21
CA LEU A 12 5.01 -9.33 -2.71
C LEU A 12 5.74 -7.99 -2.91
N ARG A 13 5.56 -7.38 -4.08
CA ARG A 13 6.18 -6.09 -4.41
C ARG A 13 5.18 -4.94 -4.32
N GLU A 14 5.72 -3.73 -4.21
CA GLU A 14 4.95 -2.48 -4.13
C GLU A 14 3.96 -2.33 -5.30
N GLU A 15 4.38 -2.71 -6.51
CA GLU A 15 3.54 -2.70 -7.71
C GLU A 15 2.31 -3.59 -7.57
N GLN A 16 2.47 -4.81 -7.06
CA GLN A 16 1.36 -5.76 -6.88
C GLN A 16 0.41 -5.29 -5.79
N LEU A 17 0.94 -4.75 -4.70
CA LEU A 17 0.13 -4.17 -3.64
C LEU A 17 -0.69 -2.99 -4.18
N LYS A 18 -0.06 -2.13 -4.99
CA LYS A 18 -0.72 -1.00 -5.66
C LYS A 18 -1.85 -1.46 -6.57
N GLU A 19 -1.64 -2.49 -7.39
CA GLU A 19 -2.67 -3.05 -8.26
C GLU A 19 -3.87 -3.59 -7.47
N VAL A 20 -3.62 -4.34 -6.39
CA VAL A 20 -4.68 -4.88 -5.52
C VAL A 20 -5.49 -3.76 -4.88
N PHE A 21 -4.83 -2.75 -4.32
CA PHE A 21 -5.53 -1.64 -3.67
C PHE A 21 -6.25 -0.73 -4.67
N ASN A 22 -5.71 -0.50 -5.87
CA ASN A 22 -6.41 0.19 -6.96
C ASN A 22 -7.61 -0.60 -7.49
N ALA A 23 -7.56 -1.93 -7.46
CA ALA A 23 -8.69 -2.76 -7.88
C ALA A 23 -9.84 -2.76 -6.86
N ILE A 24 -9.52 -2.63 -5.56
CA ILE A 24 -10.50 -2.69 -4.47
C ILE A 24 -11.04 -1.30 -4.10
N SER A 25 -10.18 -0.29 -4.10
CA SER A 25 -10.54 1.07 -3.71
C SER A 25 -10.90 1.90 -4.93
N SER A 26 -12.02 2.62 -4.88
CA SER A 26 -12.28 3.71 -5.82
C SER A 26 -11.31 4.89 -5.64
N ASN A 27 -10.59 4.92 -4.50
CA ASN A 27 -9.53 5.88 -4.25
C ASN A 27 -8.22 5.44 -4.92
N SER A 28 -7.61 6.36 -5.67
CA SER A 28 -6.33 6.10 -6.34
C SER A 28 -5.22 5.98 -5.29
N VAL A 29 -4.46 4.89 -5.35
CA VAL A 29 -3.28 4.71 -4.48
C VAL A 29 -2.21 5.72 -4.89
N LYS A 30 -1.91 6.64 -3.97
CA LYS A 30 -0.91 7.68 -4.14
C LYS A 30 0.49 7.12 -4.07
N ASP A 31 0.76 6.36 -3.00
CA ASP A 31 2.09 5.84 -2.71
C ASP A 31 2.01 4.50 -1.99
N VAL A 32 2.96 3.62 -2.29
CA VAL A 32 3.12 2.34 -1.61
C VAL A 32 4.57 2.23 -1.20
N HIS A 33 4.79 1.91 0.06
CA HIS A 33 6.11 1.68 0.60
C HIS A 33 6.18 0.34 1.34
N ILE A 34 7.03 -0.58 0.87
CA ILE A 34 7.36 -1.80 1.60
C ILE A 34 8.75 -1.64 2.21
N PRO A 35 8.88 -1.54 3.55
CA PRO A 35 10.18 -1.48 4.19
C PRO A 35 10.91 -2.82 4.11
N PHE A 36 12.23 -2.75 3.95
CA PHE A 36 13.15 -3.88 3.91
C PHE A 36 14.03 -3.88 5.16
N ASP A 37 14.40 -5.07 5.63
CA ASP A 37 15.35 -5.27 6.71
C ASP A 37 16.81 -5.03 6.24
N ILE A 38 17.77 -4.99 7.16
CA ILE A 38 19.20 -4.73 6.86
C ILE A 38 19.83 -5.74 5.89
N ALA A 39 19.20 -6.90 5.73
CA ALA A 39 19.59 -7.96 4.80
C ALA A 39 18.80 -7.93 3.47
N ASP A 40 18.13 -6.81 3.16
CA ASP A 40 17.33 -6.58 1.94
C ASP A 40 16.12 -7.52 1.81
N TYR A 41 15.67 -8.10 2.95
CA TYR A 41 14.45 -8.90 2.99
C TYR A 41 13.24 -7.99 3.25
N PRO A 42 12.16 -8.09 2.45
CA PRO A 42 10.95 -7.32 2.71
C PRO A 42 10.33 -7.76 4.04
N LEU A 43 9.93 -6.77 4.84
CA LEU A 43 9.23 -7.03 6.10
C LEU A 43 7.82 -7.56 5.84
N ASP A 44 7.21 -8.18 6.84
CA ASP A 44 5.84 -8.71 6.77
C ASP A 44 4.77 -7.61 6.71
N TYR A 45 5.15 -6.35 6.51
CA TYR A 45 4.24 -5.23 6.47
C TYR A 45 4.67 -4.17 5.46
N GLY A 46 3.71 -3.36 5.03
CA GLY A 46 3.89 -2.24 4.12
C GLY A 46 2.95 -1.09 4.48
N TYR A 47 3.18 0.07 3.88
CA TYR A 47 2.36 1.26 4.06
C TYR A 47 1.75 1.66 2.72
N VAL A 48 0.45 1.92 2.73
CA VAL A 48 -0.28 2.36 1.54
C VAL A 48 -0.90 3.72 1.83
N SER A 49 -0.54 4.70 1.02
CA SER A 49 -1.12 6.03 1.04
C SER A 49 -2.10 6.17 -0.11
N PHE A 50 -3.31 6.64 0.19
CA PHE A 50 -4.33 6.92 -0.80
C PHE A 50 -4.37 8.41 -1.08
N ASP A 51 -4.70 8.78 -2.30
CA ASP A 51 -5.15 10.14 -2.57
C ASP A 51 -6.50 10.29 -1.88
N ASN A 52 -6.62 11.26 -0.96
CA ASN A 52 -7.91 11.61 -0.40
C ASN A 52 -8.74 12.17 -1.56
N ILE A 53 -9.61 11.34 -2.13
CA ILE A 53 -10.77 11.87 -2.79
C ILE A 53 -11.61 12.41 -1.64
N GLU A 54 -11.44 13.69 -1.32
CA GLU A 54 -12.37 14.37 -0.43
C GLU A 54 -13.76 13.99 -0.92
N GLU A 55 -14.54 13.32 -0.05
CA GLU A 55 -15.94 13.08 -0.32
C GLU A 55 -16.54 14.42 -0.66
N THR A 56 -16.79 14.66 -1.95
CA THR A 56 -17.63 15.76 -2.41
C THR A 56 -18.96 15.49 -1.72
N ASN A 57 -19.18 16.20 -0.61
CA ASN A 57 -20.45 16.21 0.10
C ASN A 57 -21.46 16.74 -0.92
N CYS A 58 -22.22 15.83 -1.52
CA CYS A 58 -23.37 16.13 -2.38
C CYS A 58 -24.49 16.75 -1.57
#